data_AF-A0A1M6NPX3-F1
#
_entry.id   AF-A0A1M6NPX3-F1
#
_cell.length_a   1.000
_cell.length_b   1.000
_cell.length_c   1.000
_cell.angle_alpha   90.00
_cell.angle_beta   90.00
_cell.angle_gamma   90.00
#
_symmetry.space_group_name_H-M   'P 1'
#
loop_
_entity.id
_entity.type
_entity.pdbx_description
1 polymer ?
#
loop_
_entity_poly.entity_id
_entity_poly.type
_entity_poly.pdbx_seq_one_letter_code
_entity_poly.pdbx_strand_id
1 'polypeptide(L)'
;MNKTIKTGMNRTILLSISILILSIFSIYFEQSGKMDLDIKKLIRQVIRFFLTIGLLYCVYIGKNWARILMLILLGFSTIISIGGILFINKDLIIKTPIFAMLIIYSLAIYHFAFSKKFQAFSNYQKQI
;
A
#
# COMPACT_ATOMS: atom_id res chain seq x y z
N MET A 1 -7.53 -20.60 16.44
CA MET A 1 -7.04 -20.16 15.12
C MET A 1 -5.70 -20.84 14.81
N ASN A 2 -5.55 -21.47 13.64
CA ASN A 2 -4.31 -22.17 13.24
C ASN A 2 -3.12 -21.18 13.11
N LYS A 3 -1.89 -21.61 13.38
CA LYS A 3 -0.64 -20.81 13.31
C LYS A 3 -0.44 -20.18 11.92
N THR A 4 -0.83 -20.88 10.86
CA THR A 4 -0.78 -20.39 9.47
C THR A 4 -1.72 -19.21 9.24
N ILE A 5 -2.96 -19.30 9.73
CA ILE A 5 -3.98 -18.24 9.68
C ILE A 5 -3.50 -17.02 10.49
N LYS A 6 -2.99 -17.23 11.71
CA LYS A 6 -2.44 -16.15 12.55
C LYS A 6 -1.31 -15.40 11.86
N THR A 7 -0.42 -16.14 11.18
CA THR A 7 0.68 -15.53 10.42
C THR A 7 0.16 -14.74 9.22
N GLY A 8 -0.85 -15.26 8.51
CA GLY A 8 -1.50 -14.55 7.41
C GLY A 8 -2.13 -13.23 7.87
N MET A 9 -2.89 -13.28 8.96
CA MET A 9 -3.51 -12.12 9.59
C MET A 9 -2.48 -11.05 10.01
N ASN A 10 -1.47 -11.44 10.79
CA ASN A 10 -0.43 -10.51 11.26
C ASN A 10 0.32 -9.86 10.10
N ARG A 11 0.63 -10.62 9.05
CA ARG A 11 1.34 -10.09 7.88
C ARG A 11 0.48 -9.15 7.04
N THR A 12 -0.83 -9.41 6.96
CA THR A 12 -1.79 -8.45 6.38
C THR A 12 -1.78 -7.14 7.14
N ILE A 13 -1.88 -7.18 8.48
CA ILE A 13 -1.84 -5.97 9.32
C ILE A 13 -0.52 -5.21 9.14
N LEU A 14 0.61 -5.93 9.16
CA LEU A 14 1.93 -5.31 8.99
C LEU A 14 2.04 -4.59 7.64
N LEU A 15 1.63 -5.24 6.54
CA LEU A 15 1.66 -4.63 5.21
C LEU A 15 0.71 -3.44 5.11
N SER A 16 -0.48 -3.52 5.72
CA SER A 16 -1.41 -2.39 5.81
C SER A 16 -0.74 -1.19 6.51
N ILE A 17 -0.09 -1.42 7.66
CA ILE A 17 0.62 -0.36 8.39
C ILE A 17 1.75 0.22 7.53
N SER A 18 2.55 -0.61 6.85
CA SER A 18 3.62 -0.14 5.96
C SER A 18 3.11 0.74 4.83
N ILE A 19 1.97 0.38 4.22
CA ILE A 19 1.32 1.18 3.17
C ILE A 19 0.84 2.52 3.73
N LEU A 20 0.26 2.53 4.93
CA LEU A 20 -0.23 3.75 5.58
C LEU A 20 0.92 4.69 5.97
N ILE A 21 2.00 4.17 6.55
CA ILE A 21 3.21 4.95 6.87
C ILE A 21 3.76 5.60 5.60
N LEU A 22 3.84 4.84 4.51
CA LEU A 22 4.33 5.35 3.25
C LEU A 22 3.39 6.42 2.65
N SER A 23 2.08 6.28 2.83
CA SER A 23 1.11 7.30 2.43
C SER A 23 1.29 8.60 3.23
N ILE A 24 1.50 8.51 4.55
CA ILE A 24 1.81 9.68 5.40
C ILE A 24 3.12 10.34 4.96
N PHE A 25 4.16 9.52 4.71
CA PHE A 25 5.43 10.02 4.23
C PHE A 25 5.29 10.77 2.90
N SER A 26 4.49 10.25 1.95
CA SER A 26 4.19 10.92 0.68
C SER A 26 3.50 12.27 0.88
N ILE A 27 2.60 12.39 1.86
CA ILE A 27 1.95 13.67 2.21
C ILE A 27 3.00 14.68 2.69
N TYR A 28 3.83 14.26 3.64
CA TYR A 28 4.89 15.10 4.19
C TYR A 28 5.90 15.54 3.12
N PHE A 29 6.34 14.62 2.26
CA PHE A 29 7.33 14.90 1.22
C PHE A 29 6.79 15.88 0.17
N GLU A 30 5.52 15.76 -0.23
CA GLU A 30 4.91 16.70 -1.17
C GLU A 30 4.71 18.10 -0.58
N GLN A 31 4.41 18.20 0.73
CA GLN A 31 4.18 19.49 1.38
C GLN A 31 5.47 20.21 1.77
N SER A 32 6.48 19.48 2.25
CA SER A 32 7.79 20.05 2.62
C SER A 32 8.56 20.62 1.42
N GLY A 33 8.28 20.13 0.21
CA GLY A 33 8.90 20.64 -1.03
C GLY A 33 8.37 22.00 -1.50
N LYS A 34 7.39 22.61 -0.80
CA LYS A 34 6.79 23.89 -1.20
C LYS A 34 6.88 24.91 -0.06
N MET A 35 7.08 26.17 -0.45
CA MET A 35 7.18 27.30 0.48
C MET A 35 5.81 27.63 1.10
N ASP A 36 4.72 27.35 0.38
CA ASP A 36 3.34 27.54 0.82
C ASP A 36 2.56 26.23 0.91
N LEU A 37 1.62 26.17 1.87
CA LEU A 37 0.72 25.04 2.03
C LEU A 37 -0.31 25.01 0.89
N ASP A 38 -0.20 24.03 0.00
CA ASP A 38 -1.19 23.81 -1.06
C ASP A 38 -2.40 23.05 -0.50
N ILE A 39 -3.33 23.79 0.11
CA ILE A 39 -4.52 23.26 0.79
C ILE A 39 -5.33 22.32 -0.11
N LYS A 40 -5.45 22.65 -1.41
CA LYS A 40 -6.21 21.83 -2.36
C LYS A 40 -5.57 20.45 -2.55
N LYS A 41 -4.24 20.40 -2.66
CA LYS A 41 -3.52 19.11 -2.75
C LYS A 41 -3.56 18.35 -1.43
N LEU A 42 -3.41 19.04 -0.30
CA LEU A 42 -3.47 18.42 1.02
C LEU A 42 -4.81 17.72 1.25
N ILE A 43 -5.94 18.40 0.98
CA ILE A 43 -7.29 17.82 1.10
C ILE A 43 -7.41 16.56 0.23
N ARG A 44 -6.94 16.62 -1.03
CA ARG A 44 -6.97 15.46 -1.93
C ARG A 44 -6.20 14.28 -1.37
N GLN A 45 -5.02 14.52 -0.79
CA GLN A 45 -4.20 13.46 -0.22
C GLN A 45 -4.79 12.88 1.07
N VAL A 46 -5.41 13.71 1.90
CA VAL A 46 -6.12 13.26 3.12
C VAL A 46 -7.30 12.36 2.73
N ILE A 47 -8.10 12.76 1.72
CA ILE A 47 -9.17 11.91 1.18
C ILE A 47 -8.60 10.58 0.66
N ARG A 48 -7.51 10.62 -0.13
CA ARG A 48 -6.81 9.42 -0.62
C ARG A 48 -6.35 8.52 0.53
N PHE A 49 -5.84 9.10 1.62
CA PHE A 49 -5.38 8.35 2.79
C PHE A 49 -6.54 7.60 3.45
N PHE A 50 -7.68 8.25 3.71
CA PHE A 50 -8.85 7.59 4.27
C PHE A 50 -9.45 6.53 3.34
N LEU A 51 -9.46 6.78 2.03
CA LEU A 51 -9.86 5.76 1.04
C LEU A 51 -8.93 4.54 1.09
N THR A 52 -7.64 4.75 1.31
CA THR A 52 -6.65 3.68 1.46
C THR A 52 -6.93 2.85 2.72
N ILE A 53 -7.23 3.51 3.85
CA ILE A 53 -7.65 2.84 5.09
C ILE A 53 -8.89 1.99 4.84
N GLY A 54 -9.93 2.57 4.24
CA GLY A 54 -11.18 1.87 3.93
C GLY A 54 -10.96 0.64 3.03
N LEU A 55 -10.11 0.78 2.00
CA LEU A 55 -9.76 -0.32 1.12
C LEU A 55 -9.02 -1.45 1.85
N LEU A 56 -8.01 -1.12 2.67
CA LEU A 56 -7.26 -2.08 3.47
C LEU A 56 -8.16 -2.79 4.49
N TYR A 57 -9.11 -2.08 5.08
CA TYR A 57 -10.11 -2.65 5.98
C TYR A 57 -11.03 -3.65 5.25
N CYS A 58 -11.52 -3.30 4.06
CA CYS A 58 -12.31 -4.23 3.24
C CYS A 58 -11.52 -5.50 2.86
N VAL A 59 -10.23 -5.37 2.56
CA VAL A 59 -9.33 -6.53 2.36
C VAL A 59 -9.22 -7.36 3.65
N TYR A 60 -9.13 -6.70 4.81
CA TYR A 60 -9.03 -7.35 6.12
C TYR A 60 -10.32 -8.07 6.56
N ILE A 61 -11.49 -7.71 6.03
CA ILE A 61 -12.74 -8.48 6.27
C ILE A 61 -12.96 -9.55 5.18
N GLY A 62 -12.04 -9.67 4.22
CA GLY A 62 -12.11 -10.72 3.19
C GLY A 62 -12.99 -10.39 2.00
N LYS A 63 -13.29 -9.11 1.74
CA LYS A 63 -14.02 -8.69 0.54
C LYS A 63 -13.13 -8.90 -0.70
N ASN A 64 -13.50 -9.86 -1.55
CA ASN A 64 -12.70 -10.24 -2.72
C ASN A 64 -12.56 -9.10 -3.75
N TRP A 65 -13.61 -8.28 -3.94
CA TRP A 65 -13.56 -7.13 -4.84
C TRP A 65 -12.51 -6.10 -4.38
N ALA A 66 -12.43 -5.84 -3.07
CA ALA A 66 -11.44 -4.94 -2.49
C ALA A 66 -10.01 -5.46 -2.67
N ARG A 67 -9.82 -6.79 -2.55
CA ARG A 67 -8.52 -7.43 -2.83
C ARG A 67 -8.10 -7.22 -4.29
N ILE A 68 -9.00 -7.46 -5.24
CA ILE A 68 -8.69 -7.28 -6.67
C ILE A 68 -8.35 -5.81 -6.96
N LEU A 69 -9.17 -4.88 -6.44
CA LEU A 69 -8.93 -3.45 -6.60
C LEU A 69 -7.57 -3.04 -6.01
N MET A 70 -7.23 -3.53 -4.82
CA MET A 70 -5.93 -3.28 -4.19
C MET A 70 -4.77 -3.78 -5.05
N LEU A 71 -4.87 -4.99 -5.60
CA LEU A 71 -3.84 -5.55 -6.48
C LEU A 71 -3.63 -4.72 -7.75
N ILE A 72 -4.73 -4.25 -8.36
CA ILE A 72 -4.67 -3.37 -9.54
C ILE A 72 -3.97 -2.04 -9.19
N LEU A 73 -4.40 -1.39 -8.10
CA LEU A 73 -3.83 -0.11 -7.67
C LEU A 73 -2.35 -0.21 -7.30
N LEU A 74 -1.96 -1.26 -6.58
CA LEU A 74 -0.56 -1.53 -6.25
C LEU A 74 0.25 -1.86 -7.51
N GLY A 75 -0.32 -2.61 -8.45
CA GLY A 75 0.31 -2.94 -9.73
C GLY A 75 0.65 -1.68 -10.54
N PHE A 76 -0.32 -0.80 -10.74
CA PHE A 76 -0.08 0.51 -11.39
C PHE A 76 0.96 1.34 -10.64
N SER A 77 0.87 1.42 -9.32
CA SER A 77 1.83 2.16 -8.50
C SER A 77 3.26 1.61 -8.62
N THR A 78 3.39 0.29 -8.75
CA THR A 78 4.69 -0.38 -8.95
C THR A 78 5.27 -0.03 -10.32
N ILE A 79 4.48 -0.07 -11.39
CA ILE A 79 4.90 0.32 -12.75
C ILE A 79 5.34 1.80 -12.78
N ILE A 80 4.55 2.69 -12.19
CA ILE A 80 4.87 4.12 -12.09
C ILE A 80 6.17 4.33 -11.29
N SER A 81 6.38 3.56 -10.22
CA SER A 81 7.61 3.65 -9.41
C SER A 81 8.85 3.22 -10.20
N ILE A 82 8.75 2.14 -11.00
CA ILE A 82 9.83 1.71 -11.90
C ILE A 82 10.13 2.82 -12.91
N GLY A 83 9.10 3.38 -13.54
CA GLY A 83 9.27 4.52 -14.46
C GLY A 83 9.92 5.73 -13.77
N GLY A 84 9.51 6.07 -12.56
CA GLY A 84 10.10 7.15 -11.77
C GLY A 84 11.59 6.94 -11.48
N ILE A 85 12.01 5.70 -11.21
CA ILE A 85 13.42 5.37 -10.99
C ILE A 85 14.23 5.54 -12.27
N LEU A 86 13.71 5.08 -13.41
CA LEU A 86 14.42 5.04 -14.69
C LEU A 86 14.46 6.41 -15.40
N PHE A 87 13.37 7.17 -15.38
CA PHE A 87 13.21 8.36 -16.23
C PHE A 87 13.42 9.70 -15.50
N ILE A 88 13.37 9.73 -14.16
CA ILE A 88 13.60 10.98 -13.41
C ILE A 88 15.12 11.17 -13.24
N ASN A 89 15.71 12.16 -13.92
CA ASN A 89 17.11 12.53 -13.73
C ASN A 89 17.28 13.41 -12.49
N LYS A 90 17.24 12.79 -11.30
CA LYS A 90 17.53 13.41 -10.00
C LYS A 90 18.44 12.50 -9.17
N ASP A 91 19.07 13.10 -8.16
CA ASP A 91 19.94 12.38 -7.23
C ASP A 91 19.24 11.22 -6.54
N LEU A 92 20.04 10.21 -6.17
CA LEU A 92 19.57 8.98 -5.56
C LEU A 92 18.78 9.22 -4.26
N ILE A 93 19.15 10.27 -3.52
CA ILE A 93 18.49 10.70 -2.27
C ILE A 93 17.02 11.05 -2.51
N ILE A 94 16.73 11.75 -3.62
CA ILE A 94 15.36 12.15 -3.97
C ILE A 94 14.55 10.94 -4.47
N LYS A 95 15.22 9.90 -4.97
CA LYS A 95 14.59 8.65 -5.42
C LYS A 95 14.35 7.64 -4.30
N THR A 96 14.97 7.79 -3.13
CA THR A 96 14.83 6.83 -2.00
C THR A 96 13.36 6.50 -1.65
N PRO A 97 12.42 7.46 -1.61
CA PRO A 97 11.01 7.17 -1.36
C PRO A 97 10.37 6.28 -2.44
N ILE A 98 10.81 6.43 -3.69
CA ILE A 98 10.31 5.65 -4.83
C ILE A 98 10.77 4.19 -4.72
N PHE A 99 11.99 3.94 -4.25
CA PHE A 99 12.46 2.59 -3.93
C PHE A 99 11.69 1.96 -2.77
N ALA A 100 11.42 2.73 -1.70
CA ALA A 100 10.61 2.24 -0.58
C ALA A 100 9.19 1.86 -1.05
N MET A 101 8.56 2.67 -1.90
CA MET A 101 7.29 2.37 -2.56
C MET A 101 7.36 1.05 -3.31
N LEU A 102 8.36 0.90 -4.17
CA LEU A 102 8.54 -0.27 -5.01
C LEU A 102 8.60 -1.56 -4.18
N ILE A 103 9.39 -1.55 -3.11
CA ILE A 103 9.58 -2.72 -2.25
C ILE A 103 8.30 -3.07 -1.50
N ILE A 104 7.68 -2.09 -0.83
CA ILE A 104 6.48 -2.31 -0.02
C ILE A 104 5.31 -2.79 -0.90
N TYR A 105 5.10 -2.16 -2.05
CA TYR A 105 4.00 -2.51 -2.94
C TYR A 105 4.22 -3.86 -3.60
N SER A 106 5.44 -4.20 -3.99
CA SER A 106 5.76 -5.54 -4.52
C SER A 106 5.53 -6.64 -3.47
N LEU A 107 5.93 -6.41 -2.22
CA LEU A 107 5.68 -7.34 -1.11
C LEU A 107 4.18 -7.49 -0.82
N ALA A 108 3.43 -6.39 -0.89
CA ALA A 108 1.97 -6.41 -0.71
C ALA A 108 1.27 -7.18 -1.84
N ILE A 109 1.66 -6.97 -3.10
CA ILE A 109 1.17 -7.74 -4.25
C ILE A 109 1.45 -9.23 -4.03
N TYR A 110 2.69 -9.59 -3.69
CA TYR A 110 3.04 -10.99 -3.45
C TYR A 110 2.19 -11.62 -2.34
N HIS A 111 2.01 -10.89 -1.23
CA HIS A 111 1.20 -11.38 -0.11
C HIS A 111 -0.28 -11.54 -0.49
N PHE A 112 -0.89 -10.56 -1.14
CA PHE A 112 -2.32 -10.59 -1.45
C PHE A 112 -2.68 -11.50 -2.63
N ALA A 113 -1.78 -11.71 -3.59
CA ALA A 113 -2.01 -12.56 -4.76
C ALA A 113 -1.58 -14.01 -4.55
N PHE A 114 -0.38 -14.25 -4.00
CA PHE A 114 0.28 -15.56 -4.11
C PHE A 114 0.56 -16.26 -2.77
N SER A 115 0.56 -15.54 -1.65
CA SER A 115 0.93 -16.11 -0.35
C SER A 115 -0.07 -17.17 0.12
N LYS A 116 0.40 -18.41 0.31
CA LYS A 116 -0.37 -19.51 0.92
C LYS A 116 -0.91 -19.14 2.31
N LYS A 117 -0.16 -18.33 3.07
CA LYS A 117 -0.55 -17.85 4.40
C LYS A 117 -1.73 -16.88 4.32
N PHE A 118 -1.73 -16.01 3.31
CA PHE A 118 -2.85 -15.10 3.06
C PHE A 118 -4.08 -15.87 2.57
N GLN A 119 -3.92 -16.87 1.70
CA GLN A 119 -5.03 -17.72 1.25
C GLN A 119 -5.68 -18.45 2.43
N ALA A 120 -4.89 -19.01 3.36
CA ALA A 120 -5.42 -19.64 4.57
C ALA A 120 -6.22 -18.65 5.44
N PHE A 121 -5.74 -17.41 5.58
CA PHE A 121 -6.45 -16.35 6.27
C PHE A 121 -7.74 -15.93 5.53
N SER A 122 -7.69 -15.81 4.21
CA SER A 122 -8.84 -15.44 3.40
C SER A 122 -9.94 -16.51 3.40
N ASN A 123 -9.58 -17.78 3.43
CA ASN A 123 -10.55 -18.87 3.58
C ASN A 123 -11.21 -18.85 4.96
N TYR A 124 -10.44 -18.56 6.01
CA TYR A 124 -10.97 -18.41 7.36
C TYR A 124 -11.97 -17.25 7.46
N GLN A 125 -11.69 -16.10 6.83
CA GLN A 125 -12.62 -14.96 6.79
C GLN A 125 -13.96 -15.29 6.11
N LYS A 126 -13.99 -16.24 5.17
CA LYS A 126 -15.22 -16.65 4.46
C LYS A 126 -16.07 -17.65 5.24
N GLN A 127 -15.52 -18.26 6.28
CA GLN A 127 -16.20 -19.23 7.14
C GLN A 127 -16.91 -18.57 8.34
N ILE A 128 -16.63 -17.28 8.57
CA ILE A 128 -17.24 -16.42 9.59
C ILE A 128 -18.33 -15.60 8.92
#